data_AF-A0A6P0KB60-F1
#
_entry.id   AF-A0A6P0KB60-F1
#
_cell.length_a   1.000
_cell.length_b   1.000
_cell.length_c   1.000
_cell.angle_alpha   90.00
_cell.angle_beta   90.00
_cell.angle_gamma   90.00
#
_symmetry.space_group_name_H-M   'P 1'
#
loop_
_entity.id
_entity.type
_entity.pdbx_description
1 polymer ?
#
loop_
_entity_poly.entity_id
_entity_poly.type
_entity_poly.pdbx_seq_one_letter_code
_entity_poly.pdbx_strand_id
1 'polypeptide(L)'
;MPRKETELEIAQRAERIQAAIAELSRQKSEIEANGEVAPAGCYVARYQARGQKHRYWYYQLKASDAIFSKTNKKNEYSRFQHLGKAGSTAHIDGVLAVVRRVQIDELTRAIEGLKESWSDLYCDQEKVGHRVE
;
A
#
# COMPACT_ATOMS: atom_id res chain seq x y z
N MET A 1 42.85 4.42 6.43
CA MET A 1 42.27 3.07 6.22
C MET A 1 40.98 3.02 7.03
N PRO A 2 39.79 2.88 6.44
CA PRO A 2 38.59 2.62 7.24
C PRO A 2 38.78 1.27 7.95
N ARG A 3 38.42 1.18 9.23
CA ARG A 3 38.42 -0.11 9.96
C ARG A 3 37.46 -1.04 9.22
N LYS A 4 37.90 -2.27 8.93
CA LYS A 4 36.97 -3.34 8.53
C LYS A 4 35.98 -3.53 9.68
N GLU A 5 34.70 -3.45 9.36
CA GLU A 5 33.61 -3.74 10.30
C GLU A 5 33.73 -5.19 10.77
N THR A 6 33.45 -5.42 12.04
CA THR A 6 33.52 -6.76 12.63
C THR A 6 32.29 -7.58 12.25
N GLU A 7 32.42 -8.90 12.19
CA GLU A 7 31.29 -9.81 11.94
C GLU A 7 30.16 -9.63 12.97
N LEU A 8 30.52 -9.29 14.21
CA LEU A 8 29.57 -9.00 15.28
C LEU A 8 28.75 -7.73 15.00
N GLU A 9 29.38 -6.66 14.50
CA GLU A 9 28.68 -5.41 14.14
C GLU A 9 27.71 -5.66 12.97
N ILE A 10 28.13 -6.45 11.97
CA ILE A 10 27.27 -6.86 10.85
C ILE A 10 26.06 -7.67 11.35
N ALA A 11 26.29 -8.65 12.24
CA ALA A 11 25.22 -9.47 12.82
C ALA A 11 24.20 -8.62 13.59
N GLN A 12 24.65 -7.69 14.43
CA GLN A 12 23.77 -6.79 15.18
C GLN A 12 22.95 -5.87 14.26
N ARG A 13 23.53 -5.41 13.14
CA ARG A 13 22.79 -4.64 12.13
C ARG A 13 21.74 -5.50 11.45
N ALA A 14 22.08 -6.73 11.08
CA ALA A 14 21.15 -7.68 10.48
C ALA A 14 19.96 -7.98 11.41
N GLU A 15 20.21 -8.21 12.70
CA GLU A 15 19.17 -8.41 13.71
C GLU A 15 18.22 -7.21 13.80
N ARG A 16 18.76 -5.98 13.82
CA ARG A 16 17.93 -4.76 13.83
C ARG A 16 17.03 -4.65 12.61
N ILE A 17 17.56 -4.96 11.42
CA ILE A 17 16.78 -4.92 10.17
C ILE A 17 15.68 -5.99 10.21
N GLN A 18 16.00 -7.22 10.63
CA GLN A 18 15.03 -8.30 10.73
C GLN A 18 13.90 -7.98 11.73
N ALA A 19 14.25 -7.42 12.90
CA ALA A 19 13.28 -6.98 13.88
C ALA A 19 12.33 -5.89 13.31
N ALA A 20 12.87 -4.93 12.58
CA ALA A 20 12.07 -3.90 11.92
C ALA A 20 11.14 -4.49 10.84
N ILE A 21 11.62 -5.41 10.01
CA ILE A 21 10.80 -6.11 9.00
C ILE A 21 9.65 -6.88 9.69
N ALA A 22 9.93 -7.57 10.79
CA ALA A 22 8.91 -8.32 11.53
C ALA A 22 7.82 -7.41 12.09
N GLU A 23 8.21 -6.27 12.67
CA GLU A 23 7.25 -5.29 13.20
C GLU A 23 6.38 -4.67 12.11
N LEU A 24 6.97 -4.24 10.98
CA LEU A 24 6.19 -3.69 9.86
C LEU A 24 5.27 -4.74 9.23
N SER A 25 5.70 -6.00 9.16
CA SER A 25 4.88 -7.10 8.65
C SER A 25 3.68 -7.39 9.56
N ARG A 26 3.87 -7.28 10.89
CA ARG A 26 2.79 -7.39 11.87
C ARG A 26 1.78 -6.25 11.69
N GLN A 27 2.25 -4.99 11.61
CA GLN A 27 1.38 -3.84 11.37
C GLN A 27 0.58 -3.97 10.07
N LYS A 28 1.22 -4.43 8.99
CA LYS A 28 0.56 -4.68 7.71
C LYS A 28 -0.57 -5.69 7.86
N SER A 29 -0.29 -6.83 8.50
CA SER A 29 -1.26 -7.91 8.73
C SER A 29 -2.44 -7.43 9.58
N GLU A 30 -2.20 -6.59 10.59
CA GLU A 30 -3.27 -6.01 11.41
C GLU A 30 -4.19 -5.11 10.59
N ILE A 31 -3.65 -4.27 9.71
CA ILE A 31 -4.44 -3.40 8.85
C ILE A 31 -5.29 -4.24 7.86
N GLU A 32 -4.71 -5.30 7.30
CA GLU A 32 -5.43 -6.24 6.41
C GLU A 32 -6.58 -6.95 7.13
N ALA A 33 -6.40 -7.30 8.42
CA ALA A 33 -7.44 -7.94 9.22
C ALA A 33 -8.55 -6.97 9.68
N ASN A 34 -8.25 -5.67 9.78
CA ASN A 34 -9.15 -4.66 10.33
C ASN A 34 -10.30 -4.22 9.39
N GLY A 35 -10.29 -4.65 8.12
CA GLY A 35 -11.43 -4.42 7.22
C GLY A 35 -11.06 -4.44 5.74
N GLU A 36 -12.05 -4.13 4.90
CA GLU A 36 -11.89 -4.17 3.44
C GLU A 36 -10.79 -3.22 2.96
N VAL A 37 -9.91 -3.69 2.09
CA VAL A 37 -8.84 -2.91 1.48
C VAL A 37 -9.24 -2.59 0.05
N ALA A 38 -9.23 -1.31 -0.31
CA ALA A 38 -9.60 -0.91 -1.67
C ALA A 38 -8.55 -1.42 -2.68
N PRO A 39 -8.96 -1.84 -3.89
CA PRO A 39 -8.02 -2.24 -4.94
C PRO A 39 -7.02 -1.12 -5.29
N ALA A 40 -5.87 -1.51 -5.87
CA ALA A 40 -4.86 -0.57 -6.32
C ALA A 40 -5.42 0.50 -7.27
N GLY A 41 -4.97 1.75 -7.08
CA GLY A 41 -5.41 2.89 -7.90
C GLY A 41 -6.82 3.40 -7.57
N CYS A 42 -7.52 2.81 -6.58
CA CYS A 42 -8.83 3.31 -6.19
C CYS A 42 -8.76 4.63 -5.40
N TYR A 43 -9.76 5.50 -5.61
CA TYR A 43 -9.93 6.74 -4.84
C TYR A 43 -11.41 7.10 -4.68
N VAL A 44 -11.74 7.85 -3.63
CA VAL A 44 -13.11 8.35 -3.41
C VAL A 44 -13.28 9.70 -4.11
N ALA A 45 -14.25 9.76 -5.01
CA ALA A 45 -14.60 10.97 -5.74
C ALA A 45 -15.95 11.53 -5.29
N ARG A 46 -16.05 12.85 -5.22
CA ARG A 46 -17.26 13.59 -4.87
C ARG A 46 -17.91 14.18 -6.13
N TYR A 47 -19.23 14.03 -6.22
CA TYR A 47 -20.03 14.49 -7.35
C TYR A 47 -21.23 15.29 -6.88
N GLN A 48 -21.60 16.30 -7.66
CA GLN A 48 -22.84 17.04 -7.48
C GLN A 48 -23.87 16.57 -8.51
N ALA A 49 -25.03 16.14 -8.03
CA ALA A 49 -26.20 15.94 -8.87
C ALA A 49 -27.13 17.16 -8.77
N ARG A 50 -27.72 17.53 -9.91
CA ARG A 50 -28.80 18.52 -9.98
C ARG A 50 -30.11 17.78 -10.19
N GLY A 51 -30.94 17.72 -9.15
CA GLY A 51 -32.34 17.33 -9.28
C GLY A 51 -33.19 18.52 -9.75
N GLN A 52 -34.47 18.26 -10.05
CA GLN A 52 -35.41 19.31 -10.48
C GLN A 52 -35.60 20.44 -9.45
N LYS A 53 -35.55 20.13 -8.15
CA LYS A 53 -35.78 21.11 -7.05
C LYS A 53 -34.57 21.36 -6.16
N HIS A 54 -33.64 20.39 -6.05
CA HIS A 54 -32.50 20.48 -5.13
C HIS A 54 -31.21 19.95 -5.75
N ARG A 55 -30.08 20.49 -5.30
CA ARG A 55 -28.75 19.96 -5.58
C ARG A 55 -28.36 19.05 -4.42
N TYR A 56 -27.84 17.87 -4.71
CA TYR A 56 -27.31 16.96 -3.70
C TYR A 56 -25.93 16.46 -4.08
N TRP A 57 -25.13 16.12 -3.08
CA TRP A 57 -23.80 15.56 -3.24
C TRP A 57 -23.84 14.05 -3.03
N TYR A 58 -23.09 13.33 -3.84
CA TYR A 58 -22.89 11.90 -3.68
C TYR A 58 -21.43 11.53 -3.95
N TYR A 59 -21.06 10.32 -3.55
CA TYR A 59 -19.69 9.83 -3.57
C TYR A 59 -19.61 8.53 -4.35
N GLN A 60 -18.47 8.29 -4.98
CA GLN A 60 -18.16 7.04 -5.67
C GLN A 60 -16.75 6.60 -5.33
N LEU A 61 -16.55 5.29 -5.19
CA LEU A 61 -15.22 4.70 -5.29
C LEU A 61 -14.91 4.57 -6.78
N LYS A 62 -13.78 5.10 -7.22
CA LYS A 62 -13.33 5.14 -8.61
C LYS A 62 -12.07 4.30 -8.77
N ALA A 63 -11.94 3.63 -9.90
CA ALA A 63 -10.73 2.91 -10.32
C ALA A 63 -10.39 3.28 -11.77
N SER A 64 -9.12 3.10 -12.15
CA SER A 64 -8.67 3.27 -13.54
C SER A 64 -9.30 2.22 -14.47
N ASP A 65 -9.40 0.98 -13.98
CA ASP A 65 -9.93 -0.16 -14.72
C ASP A 65 -11.33 -0.56 -14.25
N ALA A 66 -12.06 -1.26 -15.12
CA ALA A 66 -13.40 -1.73 -14.82
C ALA A 66 -13.32 -2.98 -13.93
N ILE A 67 -13.31 -2.78 -12.62
CA ILE A 67 -13.10 -3.82 -11.62
C ILE A 67 -14.30 -4.08 -10.70
N PHE A 68 -15.26 -3.15 -10.63
CA PHE A 68 -16.43 -3.29 -9.76
C PHE A 68 -17.54 -4.04 -10.50
N SER A 69 -18.07 -5.10 -9.91
CA SER A 69 -19.16 -5.88 -10.53
C SER A 69 -20.46 -5.07 -10.59
N LYS A 70 -21.16 -5.14 -11.73
CA LYS A 70 -22.49 -4.52 -11.85
C LYS A 70 -23.56 -5.45 -11.29
N THR A 71 -24.39 -4.94 -10.38
CA THR A 71 -25.47 -5.69 -9.70
C THR A 71 -26.44 -6.37 -10.68
N ASN A 72 -26.75 -5.74 -11.81
CA ASN A 72 -27.81 -6.20 -12.72
C ASN A 72 -27.32 -7.03 -13.91
N LYS A 73 -26.00 -7.23 -14.06
CA LYS A 73 -25.43 -7.85 -15.25
C LYS A 73 -24.20 -8.69 -14.92
N LYS A 74 -24.34 -10.01 -15.04
CA LYS A 74 -23.26 -10.97 -14.84
C LYS A 74 -22.13 -10.70 -15.85
N ASN A 75 -20.88 -10.72 -15.38
CA ASN A 75 -19.66 -10.44 -16.16
C ASN A 75 -19.55 -9.03 -16.76
N GLU A 76 -20.36 -8.06 -16.31
CA GLU A 76 -20.10 -6.65 -16.61
C GLU A 76 -19.48 -5.94 -15.41
N TYR A 77 -18.41 -5.20 -15.67
CA TYR A 77 -17.70 -4.43 -14.67
C TYR A 77 -17.81 -2.92 -14.95
N SER A 78 -17.68 -2.12 -13.90
CA SER A 78 -17.61 -0.66 -13.96
C SER A 78 -16.31 -0.15 -13.34
N ARG A 79 -15.91 1.05 -13.79
CA ARG A 79 -14.80 1.82 -13.19
C ARG A 79 -15.21 2.53 -11.89
N PHE A 80 -16.45 2.36 -11.44
CA PHE A 80 -16.94 3.02 -10.24
C PHE A 80 -18.00 2.22 -9.50
N GLN A 81 -18.00 2.37 -8.18
CA GLN A 81 -19.01 1.88 -7.27
C GLN A 81 -19.66 3.07 -6.56
N HIS A 82 -20.99 3.12 -6.51
CA HIS A 82 -21.71 4.21 -5.84
C HIS A 82 -21.66 4.03 -4.32
N LEU A 83 -21.20 5.06 -3.61
CA LEU A 83 -21.08 5.07 -2.14
C LEU A 83 -22.20 5.88 -1.46
N GLY A 84 -23.09 6.50 -2.22
CA GLY A 84 -24.20 7.26 -1.68
C GLY A 84 -23.82 8.64 -1.15
N LYS A 85 -24.47 9.07 -0.08
CA LYS A 85 -24.38 10.43 0.49
C LYS A 85 -23.25 10.57 1.51
N ALA A 86 -22.89 11.82 1.80
CA ALA A 86 -21.90 12.14 2.83
C ALA A 86 -22.26 11.48 4.16
N GLY A 87 -21.25 10.90 4.81
CA GLY A 87 -21.38 10.26 6.13
C GLY A 87 -22.17 8.95 6.16
N SER A 88 -22.66 8.44 5.02
CA SER A 88 -23.24 7.09 4.98
C SER A 88 -22.18 6.03 5.24
N THR A 89 -22.58 4.86 5.73
CA THR A 89 -21.69 3.72 6.00
C THR A 89 -20.82 3.39 4.79
N ALA A 90 -21.41 3.22 3.61
CA ALA A 90 -20.65 2.96 2.38
C ALA A 90 -19.65 4.08 2.02
N HIS A 91 -19.98 5.35 2.28
CA HIS A 91 -19.04 6.45 2.08
C HIS A 91 -17.86 6.38 3.04
N ILE A 92 -18.11 6.18 4.34
CA ILE A 92 -17.06 6.10 5.35
C ILE A 92 -16.20 4.86 5.12
N ASP A 93 -16.82 3.70 4.88
CA ASP A 93 -16.12 2.45 4.62
C ASP A 93 -15.23 2.54 3.37
N GLY A 94 -15.73 3.15 2.30
CA GLY A 94 -14.96 3.38 1.08
C GLY A 94 -13.73 4.28 1.31
N VAL A 95 -13.86 5.33 2.13
CA VAL A 95 -12.72 6.18 2.52
C VAL A 95 -11.71 5.38 3.35
N LEU A 96 -12.16 4.66 4.36
CA LEU A 96 -11.29 3.85 5.21
C LEU A 96 -10.60 2.73 4.43
N ALA A 97 -11.27 2.11 3.45
CA ALA A 97 -10.69 1.09 2.59
C ALA A 97 -9.54 1.63 1.73
N VAL A 98 -9.68 2.87 1.21
CA VAL A 98 -8.60 3.54 0.47
C VAL A 98 -7.44 3.89 1.41
N VAL A 99 -7.71 4.36 2.63
CA VAL A 99 -6.68 4.67 3.63
C VAL A 99 -5.90 3.42 4.02
N ARG A 100 -6.58 2.30 4.32
CA ARG A 100 -5.93 1.02 4.64
C ARG A 100 -4.99 0.58 3.53
N ARG A 101 -5.45 0.65 2.27
CA ARG A 101 -4.61 0.34 1.10
C ARG A 101 -3.35 1.22 1.07
N VAL A 102 -3.47 2.54 1.25
CA VAL A 102 -2.31 3.45 1.26
C VAL A 102 -1.32 3.05 2.35
N GLN A 103 -1.80 2.74 3.56
CA GLN A 103 -0.92 2.30 4.65
C GLN A 103 -0.21 0.99 4.31
N ILE A 104 -0.94 0.02 3.75
CA ILE A 104 -0.38 -1.27 3.30
C ILE A 104 0.68 -1.06 2.20
N ASP A 105 0.41 -0.18 1.24
CA ASP A 105 1.34 0.13 0.15
C ASP A 105 2.66 0.72 0.69
N GLU A 106 2.59 1.65 1.65
CA GLU A 106 3.78 2.23 2.27
C GLU A 106 4.55 1.23 3.15
N LEU A 107 3.84 0.42 3.94
CA LEU A 107 4.48 -0.62 4.75
C LEU A 107 5.20 -1.64 3.87
N THR A 108 4.61 -2.01 2.73
CA THR A 108 5.22 -2.93 1.77
C THR A 108 6.50 -2.35 1.18
N ARG A 109 6.47 -1.08 0.73
CA ARG A 109 7.67 -0.37 0.25
C ARG A 109 8.77 -0.31 1.31
N ALA A 110 8.41 0.00 2.55
CA ALA A 110 9.38 0.07 3.65
C ALA A 110 10.03 -1.30 3.93
N ILE A 111 9.25 -2.38 3.92
CA ILE A 111 9.75 -3.75 4.05
C ILE A 111 10.71 -4.11 2.90
N GLU A 112 10.38 -3.74 1.67
CA GLU A 112 11.23 -3.97 0.50
C GLU A 112 12.56 -3.22 0.62
N GLY A 113 12.55 -1.94 1.00
CA GLY A 113 13.79 -1.17 1.22
C GLY A 113 14.66 -1.72 2.36
N LEU A 114 14.04 -2.28 3.41
CA LEU A 114 14.78 -2.96 4.48
C LEU A 114 15.39 -4.29 4.01
N LYS A 115 14.73 -5.02 3.11
CA LYS A 115 15.31 -6.24 2.50
C LYS A 115 16.52 -5.92 1.64
N GLU A 116 16.47 -4.84 0.86
CA GLU A 116 17.62 -4.34 0.10
C GLU A 116 18.77 -3.95 1.05
N SER A 117 18.46 -3.19 2.11
CA SER A 117 19.44 -2.80 3.13
C SER A 117 20.08 -4.01 3.83
N TRP A 118 19.33 -5.10 4.01
CA TRP A 118 19.85 -6.36 4.56
C TRP A 118 20.80 -7.05 3.58
N SER A 119 20.49 -7.06 2.28
CA SER A 119 21.37 -7.61 1.25
C SER A 119 22.70 -6.85 1.15
N ASP A 120 22.67 -5.53 1.34
CA ASP A 120 23.87 -4.69 1.32
C ASP A 120 24.87 -5.05 2.43
N LEU A 121 24.43 -5.61 3.56
CA LEU A 121 25.31 -6.04 4.65
C LEU A 121 26.30 -7.13 4.23
N TYR A 122 25.99 -7.88 3.18
CA TYR A 122 26.76 -9.04 2.74
C TYR A 122 27.26 -8.93 1.29
N CYS A 123 26.88 -7.87 0.56
CA CYS A 123 27.20 -7.70 -0.86
C CYS A 123 28.65 -7.22 -1.10
N ASP A 124 29.36 -6.75 -0.07
CA ASP A 124 30.75 -6.27 -0.17
C ASP A 124 31.82 -7.37 -0.04
N GLN A 125 31.52 -8.60 -0.46
CA GLN A 125 32.57 -9.57 -0.79
C GLN A 125 33.22 -9.20 -2.13
N GLU A 126 34.16 -8.26 -2.05
CA GLU A 126 35.18 -7.90 -3.06
C GLU A 126 34.77 -8.11 -4.53
N LYS A 127 34.25 -7.06 -5.18
CA LYS A 127 34.60 -6.86 -6.59
C LYS A 127 36.11 -6.59 -6.61
N VAL A 128 36.91 -7.65 -6.73
CA VAL A 128 38.32 -7.58 -7.11
C VAL A 128 38.35 -6.88 -8.46
N GLY A 129 38.51 -5.56 -8.44
CA GLY A 129 38.59 -4.75 -9.63
C GLY A 129 39.79 -5.23 -10.43
N HIS A 130 39.53 -5.92 -11.56
CA HIS A 130 40.52 -6.06 -12.60
C HIS A 130 40.94 -4.65 -13.03
N ARG A 131 42.14 -4.25 -12.59
CA ARG A 131 42.85 -3.11 -13.14
C ARG A 131 43.20 -3.52 -14.56
N VAL A 132 42.48 -2.99 -15.53
CA VAL A 132 42.88 -3.05 -16.94
C VAL A 132 44.13 -2.19 -17.05
N GLU A 133 45.25 -2.84 -17.38
CA GLU A 133 46.52 -2.19 -17.74
C GLU A 133 46.40 -1.44 -19.08
#